data_AF-A0ABD5DV67-F1
#
_entry.id   AF-A0ABD5DV67-F1
#
_cell.length_a   1.000
_cell.length_b   1.000
_cell.length_c   1.000
_cell.angle_alpha   90.00
_cell.angle_beta   90.00
_cell.angle_gamma   90.00
#
_symmetry.space_group_name_H-M   'P 1'
#
loop_
_entity.id
_entity.type
_entity.pdbx_description
1 polymer ?
#
loop_
_entity_poly.entity_id
_entity_poly.type
_entity_poly.pdbx_seq_one_letter_code
_entity_poly.pdbx_strand_id
1 'polypeptide(L)'
;ILSYLASPGGTSERLSILVGEVDASTAKGIHGLAEENEDIRVHVVSREQAYQWVEEGKIDNAASVIALQWLQLHYHNLRNEWTK
;
A
#
# COMPACT_ATOMS: atom_id res chain seq x y z
N ILE A 1 -8.66 -10.77 -1.21
CA ILE A 1 -8.55 -10.00 0.05
C ILE A 1 -7.56 -10.73 0.95
N LEU A 2 -6.48 -10.06 1.35
CA LEU A 2 -5.52 -10.59 2.33
C LEU A 2 -5.85 -9.98 3.70
N SER A 3 -5.82 -10.78 4.76
CA SER A 3 -6.06 -10.28 6.13
C SER A 3 -5.03 -10.87 7.08
N TYR A 4 -4.49 -10.05 7.98
CA TYR A 4 -3.43 -10.46 8.91
C TYR A 4 -3.57 -9.80 10.28
N LEU A 5 -2.99 -10.42 11.31
CA LEU A 5 -2.89 -9.87 12.67
C LEU A 5 -1.57 -9.10 12.79
N ALA A 6 -1.60 -7.86 13.26
CA ALA A 6 -0.43 -6.97 13.28
C ALA A 6 0.71 -7.52 14.15
N SER A 7 0.39 -7.93 15.38
CA SER A 7 1.32 -8.58 16.31
C SER A 7 0.53 -9.43 17.31
N PRO A 8 0.16 -10.68 16.96
CA PRO A 8 -0.83 -11.47 17.70
C PRO A 8 -0.42 -11.82 19.13
N GLY A 9 0.86 -11.68 19.49
CA GLY A 9 1.34 -11.85 20.86
C GLY A 9 1.06 -10.65 21.78
N GLY A 10 0.77 -9.47 21.22
CA GLY A 10 0.60 -8.22 21.99
C GLY A 10 -0.62 -7.38 21.61
N THR A 11 -1.28 -7.66 20.49
CA THR A 11 -2.50 -6.97 20.06
C THR A 11 -3.48 -7.92 19.38
N SER A 12 -4.78 -7.64 19.50
CA SER A 12 -5.86 -8.29 18.75
C SER A 12 -6.14 -7.61 17.41
N GLU A 13 -5.43 -6.53 17.08
CA GLU A 13 -5.63 -5.75 15.86
C GLU A 13 -5.46 -6.62 14.60
N ARG A 14 -6.45 -6.51 13.70
CA ARG A 14 -6.51 -7.21 12.41
C ARG A 14 -6.65 -6.20 11.29
N LEU A 15 -5.75 -6.26 10.32
CA LEU A 15 -5.79 -5.44 9.13
C LEU A 15 -6.28 -6.27 7.95
N SER A 16 -7.11 -5.66 7.10
CA SER A 16 -7.55 -6.24 5.83
C SER A 16 -7.00 -5.39 4.70
N ILE A 17 -6.24 -6.02 3.81
CA ILE A 17 -5.61 -5.39 2.65
C ILE A 17 -6.51 -5.60 1.43
N LEU A 18 -6.87 -4.47 0.82
CA LEU A 18 -7.58 -4.40 -0.45
C LEU A 18 -6.69 -3.71 -1.48
N VAL A 19 -6.96 -3.97 -2.76
CA VAL A 19 -6.32 -3.27 -3.87
C VAL A 19 -7.39 -2.46 -4.60
N GLY A 20 -7.11 -1.17 -4.82
CA GLY A 20 -7.99 -0.26 -5.54
C GLY A 20 -7.35 0.18 -6.85
N GLU A 21 -8.12 0.17 -7.93
CA GLU A 21 -7.74 0.81 -9.18
C GLU A 21 -7.82 2.33 -9.02
N VAL A 22 -6.77 3.05 -9.43
CA VAL A 22 -6.67 4.49 -9.24
C VAL A 22 -6.06 5.17 -10.47
N ASP A 23 -6.45 6.42 -10.71
CA ASP A 23 -5.72 7.32 -11.61
C ASP A 23 -4.69 8.11 -10.80
N ALA A 24 -3.44 7.64 -10.79
CA ALA A 24 -2.35 8.26 -10.05
C ALA A 24 -1.99 9.68 -10.55
N SER A 25 -2.42 10.09 -11.74
CA SER A 25 -2.17 11.46 -12.25
C SER A 25 -2.94 12.54 -11.48
N THR A 26 -4.00 12.13 -10.77
CA THR A 26 -4.84 12.99 -9.94
C THR A 26 -4.29 13.18 -8.53
N ALA A 27 -3.36 12.33 -8.09
CA ALA A 27 -2.82 12.32 -6.74
C ALA A 27 -1.78 13.45 -6.56
N LYS A 28 -2.18 14.54 -5.88
CA LYS A 28 -1.33 15.73 -5.68
C LYS A 28 -1.62 16.41 -4.36
N GLY A 29 -0.57 16.89 -3.70
CA GLY A 29 -0.65 17.83 -2.59
C GLY A 29 -0.36 17.23 -1.22
N ILE A 30 -0.72 18.00 -0.20
CA ILE A 30 -0.75 17.61 1.21
C ILE A 30 -2.22 17.44 1.57
N HIS A 31 -2.54 16.32 2.20
CA HIS A 31 -3.89 15.94 2.59
C HIS A 31 -3.93 15.70 4.10
N GLY A 32 -5.12 15.82 4.66
CA GLY A 32 -5.35 15.71 6.10
C GLY A 32 -6.51 16.62 6.49
N LEU A 33 -7.44 16.11 7.28
CA LEU A 33 -8.46 16.96 7.88
C LEU A 33 -7.88 17.59 9.16
N ALA A 34 -8.16 18.87 9.36
CA ALA A 34 -7.69 19.60 10.54
C ALA A 34 -8.11 18.96 11.87
N GLU A 35 -9.19 18.17 11.85
CA GLU A 35 -9.72 17.44 13.01
C GLU A 35 -9.08 16.06 13.24
N GLU A 36 -8.37 15.50 12.25
CA GLU A 36 -7.77 14.16 12.33
C GLU A 36 -6.31 14.20 12.82
N ASN A 37 -5.71 15.39 12.94
CA ASN A 37 -4.28 15.57 13.26
C ASN A 37 -3.34 14.78 12.33
N GLU A 38 -3.76 14.52 11.09
CA GLU A 38 -2.97 13.84 10.09
C GLU A 38 -2.38 14.86 9.10
N ASP A 39 -1.06 14.81 8.89
CA ASP A 39 -0.35 15.57 7.86
C ASP A 39 0.22 14.57 6.85
N ILE A 40 -0.51 14.34 5.76
CA ILE A 40 -0.23 13.29 4.78
C ILE A 40 0.30 13.93 3.50
N ARG A 41 1.52 13.54 3.13
CA ARG A 41 2.10 13.86 1.82
C ARG A 41 2.03 12.65 0.90
N VAL A 42 1.43 12.81 -0.27
CA VAL A 42 1.34 11.72 -1.26
C VAL A 42 2.60 11.66 -2.12
N HIS A 43 3.08 10.43 -2.33
CA HIS A 43 4.19 10.12 -3.23
C HIS A 43 3.71 9.16 -4.32
N VAL A 44 3.79 9.59 -5.58
CA VAL A 44 3.55 8.72 -6.74
C VAL A 44 4.90 8.22 -7.25
N VAL A 45 5.08 6.91 -7.25
CA VAL A 45 6.29 6.22 -7.76
C VAL A 45 5.87 5.04 -8.63
N SER A 46 6.80 4.52 -9.44
CA SER A 46 6.54 3.28 -10.16
C SER A 46 6.41 2.11 -9.18
N ARG A 47 5.66 1.09 -9.60
CA ARG A 47 5.50 -0.18 -8.86
C ARG A 47 6.87 -0.80 -8.56
N GLU A 48 7.76 -0.79 -9.54
CA GLU A 48 9.13 -1.31 -9.45
C GLU A 48 9.92 -0.57 -8.36
N GLN A 49 9.84 0.76 -8.34
CA GLN A 49 10.55 1.57 -7.36
C GLN A 49 10.01 1.35 -5.94
N ALA A 50 8.69 1.25 -5.79
CA ALA A 50 8.06 0.96 -4.50
C ALA A 50 8.51 -0.40 -3.95
N TYR A 51 8.54 -1.44 -4.80
CA TYR A 51 9.03 -2.76 -4.40
C TYR A 51 10.53 -2.74 -4.07
N GLN A 52 11.35 -2.03 -4.86
CA GLN A 52 12.77 -1.86 -4.53
C GLN A 52 12.98 -1.17 -3.18
N TRP A 53 12.15 -0.18 -2.82
CA TRP A 53 12.23 0.45 -1.48
C TRP A 53 11.85 -0.51 -0.35
N VAL A 54 11.02 -1.52 -0.60
CA VAL A 54 10.80 -2.62 0.37
C VAL A 54 12.07 -3.45 0.52
N GLU A 55 12.71 -3.85 -0.58
CA GLU A 55 13.95 -4.65 -0.53
C GLU A 55 15.11 -3.89 0.12
N GLU A 56 15.15 -2.57 -0.05
CA GLU A 56 16.14 -1.67 0.58
C GLU A 56 15.81 -1.29 2.03
N GLY A 57 14.63 -1.67 2.55
CA GLY A 57 14.17 -1.31 3.89
C GLY A 57 13.78 0.17 4.06
N LYS A 58 13.56 0.91 2.96
CA LYS A 58 13.02 2.28 2.99
C LYS A 58 11.51 2.30 3.21
N ILE A 59 10.81 1.23 2.82
CA ILE A 59 9.43 0.94 3.22
C ILE A 59 9.48 -0.33 4.06
N ASP A 60 9.29 -0.20 5.37
CA ASP A 60 9.47 -1.28 6.35
C ASP A 60 8.27 -1.48 7.30
N ASN A 61 7.21 -0.69 7.17
CA ASN A 61 5.97 -0.94 7.90
C ASN A 61 5.23 -2.18 7.36
N ALA A 62 4.68 -3.00 8.25
CA ALA A 62 4.12 -4.31 7.90
C ALA A 62 3.03 -4.24 6.83
N ALA A 63 2.10 -3.27 6.91
CA ALA A 63 0.99 -3.16 5.98
C ALA A 63 1.48 -2.88 4.55
N SER A 64 2.37 -1.89 4.38
CA SER A 64 2.93 -1.56 3.06
C SER A 64 3.80 -2.68 2.51
N VAL A 65 4.65 -3.31 3.34
CA VAL A 65 5.51 -4.43 2.91
C VAL A 65 4.66 -5.59 2.39
N ILE A 66 3.65 -6.02 3.16
CA ILE A 66 2.76 -7.12 2.77
C ILE A 66 2.00 -6.79 1.48
N ALA A 67 1.46 -5.56 1.37
CA ALA A 67 0.72 -5.13 0.18
C ALA A 67 1.59 -5.05 -1.08
N LEU A 68 2.80 -4.51 -0.98
CA LEU A 68 3.71 -4.37 -2.11
C LEU A 68 4.32 -5.71 -2.54
N GLN A 69 4.61 -6.62 -1.60
CA GLN A 69 5.00 -7.99 -1.91
C GLN A 69 3.87 -8.74 -2.62
N TRP A 70 2.63 -8.59 -2.14
CA TRP A 70 1.47 -9.15 -2.84
C TRP A 70 1.35 -8.59 -4.27
N LEU A 71 1.47 -7.28 -4.45
CA LEU A 71 1.41 -6.67 -5.78
C LEU A 71 2.54 -7.17 -6.68
N GLN A 72 3.77 -7.30 -6.17
CA GLN A 72 4.89 -7.87 -6.92
C GLN A 72 4.60 -9.27 -7.46
N LEU A 73 3.90 -10.11 -6.68
CA LEU A 73 3.53 -11.48 -7.08
C LEU A 73 2.35 -11.54 -8.06
N HIS A 74 1.45 -10.54 -8.04
CA HIS A 74 0.15 -10.63 -8.71
C HIS A 74 -0.11 -9.57 -9.80
N TYR A 75 0.76 -8.56 -9.98
CA TYR A 75 0.46 -7.40 -10.84
C TYR A 75 0.16 -7.75 -12.30
N HIS A 76 0.80 -8.78 -12.88
CA HIS A 76 0.51 -9.19 -14.25
C HIS A 76 -0.94 -9.66 -14.41
N ASN A 77 -1.40 -10.52 -13.49
CA ASN A 77 -2.77 -11.04 -13.52
C ASN A 77 -3.77 -9.92 -13.24
N LEU A 78 -3.49 -9.08 -12.25
CA LEU A 78 -4.34 -7.95 -11.88
C LEU A 78 -4.49 -6.96 -13.05
N ARG A 79 -3.39 -6.61 -13.72
CA ARG A 79 -3.42 -5.71 -14.87
C ARG A 79 -4.26 -6.31 -16.00
N ASN A 80 -4.10 -7.60 -16.29
CA ASN A 80 -4.90 -8.27 -17.31
C ASN A 80 -6.40 -8.31 -16.95
N GLU A 81 -6.74 -8.43 -15.68
CA GLU A 81 -8.12 -8.43 -15.19
C GLU A 81 -8.80 -7.08 -15.36
N TRP A 82 -8.10 -5.98 -15.06
CA TRP A 82 -8.66 -4.61 -15.16
C TRP A 82 -8.63 -4.03 -16.58
N THR A 83 -7.79 -4.57 -17.47
CA THR A 83 -7.79 -4.17 -18.89
C THR A 83 -8.90 -4.82 -19.72
N LYS A 84 -9.72 -5.70 -19.14
CA LYS A 84 -10.89 -6.31 -19.81
C LYS A 84 -12.09 -5.37 -19.73
#